data_AF-A0A7W1DVP0-F1
#
_entry.id   AF-A0A7W1DVP0-F1
#
_cell.length_a   1.000
_cell.length_b   1.000
_cell.length_c   1.000
_cell.angle_alpha   90.00
_cell.angle_beta   90.00
_cell.angle_gamma   90.00
#
_symmetry.space_group_name_H-M   'P 1'
#
loop_
_entity.id
_entity.type
_entity.pdbx_description
1 polymer ?
#
loop_
_entity_poly.entity_id
_entity_poly.type
_entity_poly.pdbx_seq_one_letter_code
_entity_poly.pdbx_strand_id
1 'polypeptide(L)'
;MIRRLNMVATIGAVILVVLLMARYIRINRGLATGSANEDTIWLLIALLFLGFCLTVFVLQPERAKFTHLVWTAVFWSVALLIVLSCVWYLVDADVREQIGLGEPIFNQAELDRYLAAAGEARPGVADASLPRVPTGVLIQSIVFEDANTVHVTGFVWQRYDASIPENVARGFVLPEALSEAYQNNKVYDVMDNGTQVIGWYLDATIRQEFDYRRYPFDRQDFWLRIWHRDFNRAVILVPDFSGYTTMDPLAKAGIDSQIVSAGWDPEYTAFSYVTHPYDSTFGYPGAVTEGTFPELYFNVGLKRDFLGPFFDHIILNLAVAVLLFFILILTTNDEDLQKRFGFSASGVATASSGLLFAVILKHNQIRSVVGSQRIVYLEVLPVALYVMILLVAINGILIASPFKIPFIEYRKNILPVLCYWPLLLSMLLAATILIFYI
;
A
#
# COMPACT_ATOMS: atom_id res chain seq x y z
N MET A 1 23.17 8.62 41.71
CA MET A 1 23.31 7.45 40.82
C MET A 1 22.46 7.60 39.55
N ILE A 2 21.14 7.79 39.66
CA ILE A 2 20.20 7.89 38.51
C ILE A 2 20.60 8.98 37.49
N ARG A 3 20.96 10.20 37.94
CA ARG A 3 21.40 11.27 37.02
C ARG A 3 22.65 10.91 36.19
N ARG A 4 23.59 10.14 36.75
CA ARG A 4 24.77 9.68 36.00
C ARG A 4 24.38 8.62 34.96
N LEU A 5 23.43 7.74 35.31
CA LEU A 5 22.89 6.76 34.38
C LEU A 5 22.17 7.43 33.20
N ASN A 6 21.32 8.41 33.47
CA ASN A 6 20.63 9.18 32.42
C ASN A 6 21.63 9.90 31.51
N MET A 7 22.71 10.48 32.07
CA MET A 7 23.77 11.11 31.29
C MET A 7 24.48 10.11 30.37
N VAL A 8 24.83 8.92 30.88
CA VAL A 8 25.46 7.85 30.09
C VAL A 8 24.53 7.37 28.97
N ALA A 9 23.24 7.18 29.26
CA ALA A 9 22.25 6.80 28.26
C ALA A 9 22.14 7.84 27.14
N THR A 10 22.08 9.13 27.48
CA THR A 10 22.04 10.22 26.48
C THR A 10 23.31 10.27 25.65
N ILE A 11 24.50 10.13 26.25
CA ILE A 11 25.77 10.07 25.50
C ILE A 11 25.78 8.87 24.55
N GLY A 12 25.34 7.69 25.01
CA GLY A 12 25.22 6.49 24.18
C GLY A 12 24.26 6.70 23.00
N ALA A 13 23.11 7.33 23.24
CA ALA A 13 22.14 7.65 22.19
C ALA A 13 22.71 8.64 21.16
N VAL A 14 23.49 9.64 21.59
CA VAL A 14 24.19 10.56 20.68
C VAL A 14 25.19 9.81 19.81
N ILE A 15 26.00 8.92 20.40
CA ILE A 15 26.96 8.10 19.65
C ILE A 15 26.23 7.23 18.62
N LEU A 16 25.12 6.60 19.00
CA LEU A 16 24.31 5.78 18.09
C LEU A 16 23.79 6.59 16.90
N VAL A 17 23.22 7.77 17.14
CA VAL A 17 22.73 8.67 16.08
C VAL A 17 23.88 9.08 15.15
N VAL A 18 25.04 9.44 15.70
CA VAL A 18 26.23 9.82 14.90
C VAL A 18 26.71 8.65 14.04
N LEU A 19 26.75 7.43 14.58
CA LEU A 19 27.16 6.23 13.84
C LEU A 19 26.18 5.90 12.70
N LEU A 20 24.87 5.95 12.97
CA LEU A 20 23.84 5.70 11.95
C LEU A 20 23.81 6.80 10.89
N MET A 21 24.00 8.06 11.28
CA MET A 21 24.11 9.18 10.35
C MET A 21 25.36 9.06 9.47
N ALA A 22 26.50 8.65 10.02
CA ALA A 22 27.72 8.39 9.26
C ALA A 22 27.54 7.23 8.27
N ARG A 23 26.85 6.16 8.69
CA ARG A 23 26.46 5.04 7.81
C ARG A 23 25.54 5.52 6.68
N TYR A 24 24.51 6.30 7.00
CA TYR A 24 23.56 6.86 6.06
C TYR A 24 24.24 7.68 4.96
N ILE A 25 25.12 8.62 5.34
CA ILE A 25 25.84 9.48 4.40
C ILE A 25 26.77 8.66 3.50
N ARG A 26 27.42 7.63 4.06
CA ARG A 26 28.31 6.74 3.30
C ARG A 26 27.54 5.95 2.23
N ILE A 27 26.35 5.45 2.56
CA ILE A 27 25.54 4.62 1.66
C ILE A 27 24.87 5.48 0.59
N ASN A 28 24.20 6.57 0.98
CA ASN A 28 23.37 7.36 0.08
C ASN A 28 24.14 8.46 -0.69
N ARG A 29 25.48 8.52 -0.56
CA ARG A 29 26.37 9.53 -1.19
C ARG A 29 25.87 10.98 -1.01
N GLY A 30 25.18 11.27 0.08
CA GLY A 30 24.58 12.57 0.36
C GLY A 30 23.37 12.50 1.30
N LEU A 31 22.74 13.64 1.54
CA LEU A 31 21.46 13.77 2.26
C LEU A 31 20.30 13.69 1.25
N ALA A 32 20.17 12.59 0.53
CA ALA A 32 18.97 12.35 -0.28
C ALA A 32 17.82 12.05 0.70
N THR A 33 16.86 12.96 0.87
CA THR A 33 15.75 12.84 1.83
C THR A 33 14.47 12.26 1.22
N GLY A 34 14.54 11.72 0.00
CA GLY A 34 13.37 11.32 -0.80
C GLY A 34 13.08 9.83 -0.87
N SER A 35 14.01 8.95 -0.47
CA SER A 35 13.80 7.50 -0.53
C SER A 35 13.54 6.92 0.85
N ALA A 36 12.47 6.13 0.97
CA ALA A 36 12.10 5.42 2.20
C ALA A 36 12.99 4.19 2.40
N ASN A 37 14.31 4.42 2.48
CA ASN A 37 15.27 3.36 2.71
C ASN A 37 15.24 2.94 4.19
N GLU A 38 15.53 1.66 4.46
CA GLU A 38 15.62 1.13 5.83
C GLU A 38 16.55 1.97 6.72
N ASP A 39 17.66 2.48 6.16
CA ASP A 39 18.60 3.33 6.89
C ASP A 39 17.97 4.66 7.37
N THR A 40 17.03 5.24 6.60
CA THR A 40 16.28 6.45 6.99
C THR A 40 15.40 6.15 8.21
N ILE A 41 14.74 5.00 8.22
CA ILE A 41 13.87 4.59 9.34
C ILE A 41 14.69 4.31 10.60
N TRP A 42 15.82 3.61 10.48
CA TRP A 42 16.71 3.39 11.63
C TRP A 42 17.25 4.70 12.22
N LEU A 43 17.55 5.68 11.36
CA LEU A 43 17.96 7.01 11.81
C LEU A 43 16.82 7.72 12.56
N LEU A 44 15.58 7.67 12.06
CA LEU A 44 14.42 8.26 12.75
C LEU A 44 14.17 7.61 14.11
N ILE A 45 14.28 6.28 14.22
CA ILE A 45 14.14 5.54 15.48
C ILE A 45 15.25 5.94 16.46
N ALA A 46 16.50 6.09 15.98
CA ALA A 46 17.59 6.53 16.83
C ALA A 46 17.42 7.98 17.31
N LEU A 47 16.93 8.88 16.46
CA LEU A 47 16.58 10.25 16.83
C LEU A 47 15.44 10.29 17.85
N LEU A 48 14.43 9.44 17.71
CA LEU A 48 13.36 9.28 18.70
C LEU A 48 13.91 8.83 20.05
N PHE A 49 14.76 7.80 20.05
CA PHE A 49 15.39 7.28 21.27
C PHE A 49 16.28 8.34 21.94
N LEU A 50 17.04 9.11 21.17
CA LEU A 50 17.79 10.25 21.67
C LEU A 50 16.86 11.30 22.29
N GLY A 51 15.74 11.60 21.63
CA GLY A 51 14.69 12.49 22.14
C GLY A 51 14.19 12.04 23.52
N PHE A 52 13.85 10.75 23.67
CA PHE A 52 13.44 10.19 24.97
C PHE A 52 14.51 10.32 26.04
N CYS A 53 15.77 9.99 25.73
CA CYS A 53 16.88 10.11 26.67
C CYS A 53 17.09 11.57 27.11
N LEU A 54 17.00 12.51 26.16
CA LEU A 54 17.13 13.94 26.44
C LEU A 54 16.00 14.45 27.33
N THR A 55 14.75 14.06 27.05
CA THR A 55 13.59 14.43 27.89
C THR A 55 13.79 13.95 29.34
N VAL A 56 14.23 12.69 29.54
CA VAL A 56 14.49 12.14 30.87
C VAL A 56 15.64 12.86 31.57
N PHE A 57 16.72 13.19 30.84
CA PHE A 57 17.87 13.90 31.41
C PHE A 57 17.53 15.33 31.88
N VAL A 58 16.72 16.05 31.10
CA VAL A 58 16.34 17.45 31.37
C VAL A 58 15.24 17.52 32.43
N LEU A 59 14.14 16.79 32.24
CA LEU A 59 12.97 16.88 33.11
C LEU A 59 13.14 16.07 34.40
N GLN A 60 14.01 15.07 34.42
CA GLN A 60 14.28 14.25 35.61
C GLN A 60 13.00 13.71 36.26
N PRO A 61 12.15 12.97 35.50
CA PRO A 61 10.88 12.43 35.99
C PRO A 61 11.05 11.54 37.23
N GLU A 62 12.24 10.97 37.46
CA GLU A 62 12.59 10.20 38.66
C GLU A 62 12.41 10.98 39.98
N ARG A 63 12.40 12.32 39.92
CA ARG A 63 12.13 13.17 41.09
C ARG A 63 10.65 13.17 41.48
N ALA A 64 9.79 12.48 40.72
CA ALA A 64 8.36 12.32 40.95
C ALA A 64 7.60 13.65 41.11
N LYS A 65 8.07 14.74 40.50
CA LYS A 65 7.28 15.97 40.43
C LYS A 65 6.17 15.78 39.38
N PHE A 66 4.93 16.07 39.77
CA PHE A 66 3.75 15.89 38.91
C PHE A 66 3.92 16.58 37.56
N THR A 67 4.34 17.85 37.56
CA THR A 67 4.59 18.62 36.34
C THR A 67 5.63 17.98 35.44
N HIS A 68 6.72 17.45 36.00
CA HIS A 68 7.79 16.83 35.21
C HIS A 68 7.33 15.52 34.56
N LEU A 69 6.49 14.73 35.26
CA LEU A 69 5.90 13.51 34.73
C LEU A 69 4.95 13.80 33.56
N VAL A 70 4.07 14.80 33.72
CA VAL A 70 3.14 15.24 32.66
C VAL A 70 3.91 15.72 31.44
N TRP A 71 4.89 16.61 31.60
CA TRP A 71 5.69 17.09 30.48
C TRP A 71 6.47 15.97 29.80
N THR A 72 6.98 14.99 30.55
CA THR A 72 7.66 13.82 29.95
C THR A 72 6.72 13.03 29.04
N ALA A 73 5.50 12.72 29.52
CA ALA A 73 4.50 12.02 28.71
C ALA A 73 4.07 12.82 27.47
N VAL A 74 3.91 14.14 27.60
CA VAL A 74 3.59 15.04 26.48
C VAL A 74 4.71 15.04 25.44
N PHE A 75 5.96 15.26 25.84
CA PHE A 75 7.10 15.27 24.92
C PHE A 75 7.27 13.93 24.20
N TRP A 76 7.12 12.82 24.92
CA TRP A 76 7.20 11.49 24.31
C TRP A 76 6.08 11.25 23.30
N SER A 77 4.84 11.63 23.64
CA SER A 77 3.70 11.51 22.73
C SER A 77 3.87 12.37 21.48
N VAL A 78 4.31 13.63 21.63
CA VAL A 78 4.56 14.53 20.51
C VAL A 78 5.70 14.01 19.63
N ALA A 79 6.79 13.53 20.22
CA ALA A 79 7.91 12.96 19.46
C ALA A 79 7.49 11.70 18.68
N LEU A 80 6.71 10.81 19.30
CA LEU A 80 6.16 9.63 18.64
C LEU A 80 5.24 10.01 17.48
N LEU A 81 4.36 10.99 17.67
CA LEU A 81 3.45 11.47 16.64
C LEU A 81 4.21 12.10 15.47
N ILE A 82 5.24 12.91 15.73
CA ILE A 82 6.09 13.49 14.69
C ILE A 82 6.75 12.37 13.88
N VAL A 83 7.37 11.40 14.55
CA VAL A 83 8.05 10.29 13.86
C VAL A 83 7.05 9.44 13.07
N LEU A 84 5.88 9.15 13.62
CA LEU A 84 4.81 8.44 12.93
C LEU A 84 4.36 9.18 11.66
N SER A 85 4.12 10.49 11.74
CA SER A 85 3.76 11.32 10.60
C SER A 85 4.87 11.40 9.56
N CYS A 86 6.15 11.49 10.00
CA CYS A 86 7.28 11.42 9.09
C CYS A 86 7.36 10.07 8.37
N VAL A 87 7.12 8.96 9.07
CA VAL A 87 7.11 7.62 8.47
C VAL A 87 5.97 7.49 7.46
N TRP A 88 4.76 7.99 7.76
CA TRP A 88 3.66 8.03 6.79
C TRP A 88 4.01 8.84 5.55
N TYR A 89 4.62 10.01 5.71
CA TYR A 89 5.08 10.81 4.58
C TYR A 89 6.11 10.07 3.74
N LEU A 90 7.07 9.39 4.37
CA LEU A 90 8.06 8.59 3.66
C LEU A 90 7.42 7.40 2.93
N VAL A 91 6.46 6.71 3.55
CA VAL A 91 5.72 5.60 2.92
C VAL A 91 4.94 6.07 1.68
N ASP A 92 4.29 7.24 1.77
CA ASP A 92 3.55 7.80 0.64
C ASP A 92 4.49 8.26 -0.50
N ALA A 93 5.64 8.85 -0.13
CA ALA A 93 6.67 9.29 -1.07
C ALA A 93 7.47 8.12 -1.69
N ASP A 94 7.49 6.96 -1.04
CA ASP A 94 8.22 5.77 -1.51
C ASP A 94 7.62 5.25 -2.81
N VAL A 95 8.29 5.50 -3.93
CA VAL A 95 7.99 4.83 -5.20
C VAL A 95 8.81 3.56 -5.23
N ARG A 96 8.19 2.43 -4.87
CA ARG A 96 8.81 1.13 -5.14
C ARG A 96 8.73 0.90 -6.62
N GLU A 97 9.86 1.10 -7.30
CA GLU A 97 10.03 0.89 -8.74
C GLU A 97 9.81 -0.59 -9.09
N GLN A 98 8.55 -0.98 -9.25
CA GLN A 98 8.18 -2.13 -10.05
C GLN A 98 7.23 -1.61 -11.13
N ILE A 99 7.75 -1.55 -12.37
CA ILE A 99 6.99 -1.11 -13.53
C ILE A 99 6.30 -2.35 -14.11
N GLY A 100 5.08 -2.59 -13.64
CA GLY A 100 4.16 -3.58 -14.16
C GLY A 100 4.50 -5.01 -13.80
N LEU A 101 3.62 -5.92 -14.23
CA LEU A 101 3.87 -7.35 -14.22
C LEU A 101 4.75 -7.75 -15.40
N GLY A 102 5.66 -8.70 -15.20
CA GLY A 102 6.50 -9.26 -16.27
C GLY A 102 7.74 -8.44 -16.59
N GLU A 103 8.31 -8.69 -17.77
CA GLU A 103 9.48 -7.97 -18.28
C GLU A 103 9.00 -6.76 -19.11
N PRO A 104 9.19 -5.52 -18.63
CA PRO A 104 8.71 -4.34 -19.33
C PRO A 104 9.57 -4.04 -20.57
N ILE A 105 8.93 -3.56 -21.64
CA ILE A 105 9.56 -3.24 -22.92
C ILE A 105 9.17 -1.82 -23.34
N PHE A 106 10.16 -0.97 -23.56
CA PHE A 106 9.94 0.46 -23.79
C PHE A 106 10.24 0.90 -25.22
N ASN A 107 10.97 0.09 -25.99
CA ASN A 107 11.34 0.43 -27.36
C ASN A 107 11.57 -0.80 -28.25
N GLN A 108 11.71 -0.54 -29.55
CA GLN A 108 11.90 -1.58 -30.57
C GLN A 108 13.17 -2.42 -30.35
N ALA A 109 14.27 -1.81 -29.91
CA ALA A 109 15.54 -2.52 -29.72
C ALA A 109 15.49 -3.51 -28.53
N GLU A 110 14.77 -3.15 -27.47
CA GLU A 110 14.48 -4.04 -26.34
C GLU A 110 13.55 -5.19 -26.76
N LEU A 111 12.49 -4.88 -27.52
CA LEU A 111 11.56 -5.87 -28.06
C LEU A 111 12.30 -6.91 -28.90
N ASP A 112 13.13 -6.47 -29.84
CA ASP A 112 13.87 -7.36 -30.73
C ASP A 112 14.83 -8.26 -29.95
N ARG A 113 15.48 -7.72 -28.90
CA ARG A 113 16.34 -8.50 -28.02
C ARG A 113 15.57 -9.54 -27.21
N TYR A 114 14.43 -9.15 -26.63
CA TYR A 114 13.57 -10.04 -25.87
C TYR A 114 13.06 -11.19 -26.74
N LEU A 115 12.55 -10.88 -27.94
CA LEU A 115 12.04 -11.89 -28.88
C LEU A 115 13.15 -12.79 -29.43
N ALA A 116 14.37 -12.27 -29.66
CA ALA A 116 15.51 -13.10 -30.05
C ALA A 116 15.87 -14.11 -28.96
N ALA A 117 15.98 -13.65 -27.70
CA ALA A 117 16.25 -14.53 -26.56
C ALA A 117 15.14 -15.57 -26.34
N ALA A 118 13.87 -15.16 -26.47
CA ALA A 118 12.73 -16.07 -26.38
C ALA A 118 12.66 -17.07 -27.54
N GLY A 119 13.12 -16.68 -28.74
CA GLY A 119 13.23 -17.54 -29.92
C GLY A 119 14.36 -18.57 -29.80
N GLU A 120 15.52 -18.18 -29.29
CA GLU A 120 16.67 -19.08 -29.03
C GLU A 120 16.32 -20.20 -28.03
N ALA A 121 15.41 -19.95 -27.10
CA ALA A 121 14.91 -20.95 -26.14
C ALA A 121 14.02 -22.04 -26.78
N ARG A 122 13.75 -21.99 -28.09
CA ARG A 122 12.88 -22.94 -28.81
C ARG A 122 13.62 -23.67 -29.94
N PRO A 123 14.37 -24.75 -29.64
CA PRO A 123 15.05 -25.54 -30.67
C PRO A 123 14.01 -26.22 -31.58
N GLY A 124 13.97 -25.85 -32.87
CA GLY A 124 13.13 -26.51 -33.88
C GLY A 124 12.02 -25.65 -34.48
N VAL A 125 11.73 -24.48 -33.92
CA VAL A 125 11.00 -23.41 -34.63
C VAL A 125 12.05 -22.62 -35.38
N ALA A 126 12.32 -23.00 -36.63
CA ALA A 126 13.17 -22.18 -37.49
C ALA A 126 12.65 -20.74 -37.47
N ASP A 127 13.55 -19.77 -37.39
CA ASP A 127 13.38 -18.30 -37.31
C ASP A 127 12.50 -17.68 -38.43
N ALA A 128 11.78 -18.49 -39.21
CA ALA A 128 10.83 -18.09 -40.22
C ALA A 128 9.53 -17.55 -39.60
N SER A 129 9.53 -16.23 -39.37
CA SER A 129 8.36 -15.36 -39.53
C SER A 129 7.08 -15.76 -38.78
N LEU A 130 7.15 -15.93 -37.46
CA LEU A 130 5.93 -15.87 -36.65
C LEU A 130 5.28 -14.50 -36.89
N PRO A 131 4.00 -14.42 -37.34
CA PRO A 131 3.36 -13.14 -37.58
C PRO A 131 3.36 -12.30 -36.31
N ARG A 132 3.96 -11.10 -36.39
CA ARG A 132 3.99 -10.13 -35.30
C ARG A 132 2.90 -9.10 -35.56
N VAL A 133 1.95 -8.96 -34.66
CA VAL A 133 0.83 -8.01 -34.79
C VAL A 133 1.07 -6.84 -33.84
N PRO A 134 1.48 -5.66 -34.34
CA PRO A 134 1.55 -4.45 -33.53
C PRO A 134 0.19 -4.14 -32.92
N THR A 135 0.16 -3.96 -31.61
CA THR A 135 -1.02 -3.77 -30.78
C THR A 135 -0.81 -2.58 -29.87
N GLY A 136 -1.73 -1.62 -29.91
CA GLY A 136 -1.74 -0.48 -29.00
C GLY A 136 -3.00 -0.45 -28.14
N VAL A 137 -2.89 0.26 -27.03
CA VAL A 137 -3.89 0.43 -25.98
C VAL A 137 -3.98 1.90 -25.58
N LEU A 138 -5.20 2.40 -25.44
CA LEU A 138 -5.52 3.70 -24.86
C LEU A 138 -6.64 3.51 -23.84
N ILE A 139 -6.37 3.77 -22.57
CA ILE A 139 -7.35 3.66 -21.49
C ILE A 139 -7.99 5.02 -21.21
N GLN A 140 -9.31 5.06 -21.18
CA GLN A 140 -10.10 6.28 -20.92
C GLN A 140 -10.65 6.32 -19.49
N SER A 141 -11.01 5.18 -18.90
CA SER A 141 -11.44 5.10 -17.50
C SER A 141 -10.97 3.80 -16.86
N ILE A 142 -10.64 3.87 -15.56
CA ILE A 142 -10.36 2.72 -14.70
C ILE A 142 -11.11 2.96 -13.40
N VAL A 143 -12.03 2.08 -13.05
CA VAL A 143 -12.82 2.16 -11.81
C VAL A 143 -12.70 0.84 -11.07
N PHE A 144 -12.22 0.88 -9.84
CA PHE A 144 -12.25 -0.28 -8.94
C PHE A 144 -13.67 -0.39 -8.36
N GLU A 145 -14.42 -1.39 -8.82
CA GLU A 145 -15.77 -1.64 -8.33
C GLU A 145 -15.72 -2.31 -6.95
N ASP A 146 -14.76 -3.21 -6.75
CA ASP A 146 -14.46 -3.83 -5.47
C ASP A 146 -12.96 -4.22 -5.39
N ALA A 147 -12.63 -5.09 -4.44
CA ALA A 147 -11.26 -5.52 -4.17
C ALA A 147 -10.63 -6.41 -5.26
N ASN A 148 -11.40 -6.97 -6.18
CA ASN A 148 -10.87 -7.81 -7.24
C ASN A 148 -11.49 -7.53 -8.61
N THR A 149 -12.32 -6.51 -8.72
CA THR A 149 -13.07 -6.21 -9.94
C THR A 149 -12.79 -4.79 -10.38
N VAL A 150 -12.30 -4.66 -11.62
CA VAL A 150 -11.97 -3.38 -12.25
C VAL A 150 -12.79 -3.22 -13.51
N HIS A 151 -13.52 -2.12 -13.62
CA HIS A 151 -14.16 -1.69 -14.84
C HIS A 151 -13.23 -0.77 -15.62
N VAL A 152 -13.01 -1.08 -16.89
CA VAL A 152 -12.11 -0.36 -17.78
C VAL A 152 -12.80 -0.02 -19.10
N THR A 153 -12.57 1.20 -19.57
CA THR A 153 -12.99 1.61 -20.91
C THR A 153 -11.82 2.20 -21.69
N GLY A 154 -11.89 2.11 -23.02
CA GLY A 154 -10.88 2.71 -23.88
C GLY A 154 -10.84 2.13 -25.28
N PHE A 155 -9.66 2.06 -25.86
CA PHE A 155 -9.42 1.54 -27.20
C PHE A 155 -8.26 0.56 -27.21
N VAL A 156 -8.42 -0.50 -27.97
CA VAL A 156 -7.32 -1.37 -28.40
C VAL A 156 -7.28 -1.32 -29.91
N TRP A 157 -6.11 -1.23 -30.50
CA TRP A 157 -5.95 -1.27 -31.95
C TRP A 157 -4.83 -2.19 -32.36
N GLN A 158 -4.92 -2.71 -33.58
CA GLN A 158 -3.92 -3.58 -34.18
C GLN A 158 -3.61 -3.15 -35.60
N ARG A 159 -2.33 -3.25 -35.96
CA ARG A 159 -1.83 -2.97 -37.31
C ARG A 159 -1.51 -4.28 -38.03
N TYR A 160 -1.89 -4.37 -39.30
CA TYR A 160 -1.70 -5.53 -40.14
C TYR A 160 -1.04 -5.11 -41.45
N ASP A 161 0.26 -5.27 -41.54
CA ASP A 161 1.05 -5.01 -42.75
C ASP A 161 1.10 -6.27 -43.65
N ALA A 162 1.77 -6.14 -44.79
CA ALA A 162 1.89 -7.21 -45.78
C ALA A 162 2.66 -8.45 -45.30
N SER A 163 3.40 -8.37 -44.19
CA SER A 163 4.07 -9.53 -43.58
C SER A 163 3.10 -10.43 -42.80
N ILE A 164 1.92 -9.92 -42.44
CA ILE A 164 0.92 -10.67 -41.68
C ILE A 164 -0.07 -11.34 -42.65
N PRO A 165 -0.12 -12.69 -42.70
CA PRO A 165 -0.99 -13.40 -43.62
C PRO A 165 -2.47 -13.01 -43.50
N GLU A 166 -3.19 -12.99 -44.62
CA GLU A 166 -4.63 -12.68 -44.67
C GLU A 166 -5.49 -13.70 -43.91
N ASN A 167 -5.00 -14.93 -43.75
CA ASN A 167 -5.73 -15.99 -43.04
C ASN A 167 -5.63 -15.86 -41.51
N VAL A 168 -4.77 -14.99 -40.97
CA VAL A 168 -4.70 -14.68 -39.53
C VAL A 168 -5.94 -13.86 -39.17
N ALA A 169 -6.79 -14.38 -38.28
CA ALA A 169 -8.01 -13.70 -37.88
C ALA A 169 -7.67 -12.35 -37.24
N ARG A 170 -8.45 -11.32 -37.56
CA ARG A 170 -8.27 -9.98 -36.98
C ARG A 170 -8.94 -9.88 -35.62
N GLY A 171 -8.24 -9.31 -34.65
CA GLY A 171 -8.76 -8.96 -33.33
C GLY A 171 -7.96 -9.53 -32.17
N PHE A 172 -8.45 -9.23 -30.97
CA PHE A 172 -7.87 -9.63 -29.70
C PHE A 172 -8.92 -10.24 -28.79
N VAL A 173 -8.43 -10.89 -27.74
CA VAL A 173 -9.24 -11.45 -26.65
C VAL A 173 -8.61 -11.00 -25.33
N LEU A 174 -9.46 -10.68 -24.36
CA LEU A 174 -9.05 -10.42 -22.98
C LEU A 174 -9.44 -11.64 -22.14
N PRO A 175 -8.50 -12.56 -21.84
CA PRO A 175 -8.81 -13.80 -21.14
C PRO A 175 -9.31 -13.60 -19.70
N GLU A 176 -9.06 -12.44 -19.08
CA GLU A 176 -9.45 -12.11 -17.71
C GLU A 176 -10.75 -11.29 -17.62
N ALA A 177 -11.34 -10.93 -18.78
CA ALA A 177 -12.59 -10.18 -18.81
C ALA A 177 -13.79 -11.09 -18.53
N LEU A 178 -14.75 -10.59 -17.75
CA LEU A 178 -16.02 -11.28 -17.52
C LEU A 178 -16.85 -11.26 -18.81
N SER A 179 -17.23 -12.44 -19.31
CA SER A 179 -17.86 -12.57 -20.62
C SER A 179 -19.19 -11.82 -20.75
N GLU A 180 -19.91 -11.59 -19.64
CA GLU A 180 -21.17 -10.84 -19.60
C GLU A 180 -20.99 -9.32 -19.64
N ALA A 181 -19.77 -8.84 -19.41
CA ALA A 181 -19.41 -7.43 -19.31
C ALA A 181 -18.21 -7.09 -20.22
N TYR A 182 -18.11 -7.75 -21.38
CA TYR A 182 -17.08 -7.49 -22.40
C TYR A 182 -17.74 -7.13 -23.73
N GLN A 183 -17.62 -5.88 -24.15
CA GLN A 183 -18.04 -5.41 -25.48
C GLN A 183 -16.83 -4.88 -26.25
N ASN A 184 -16.58 -5.43 -27.45
CA ASN A 184 -15.52 -4.97 -28.34
C ASN A 184 -16.07 -4.52 -29.70
N ASN A 185 -16.64 -3.33 -29.75
CA ASN A 185 -17.19 -2.81 -30.99
C ASN A 185 -16.05 -2.26 -31.86
N LYS A 186 -15.95 -2.75 -33.12
CA LYS A 186 -15.01 -2.17 -34.10
C LYS A 186 -15.43 -0.73 -34.38
N VAL A 187 -14.54 0.22 -34.13
CA VAL A 187 -14.80 1.66 -34.30
C VAL A 187 -14.22 2.16 -35.61
N TYR A 188 -13.05 1.67 -36.01
CA TYR A 188 -12.43 2.04 -37.27
C TYR A 188 -11.66 0.88 -37.90
N ASP A 189 -11.51 0.95 -39.21
CA ASP A 189 -10.82 -0.01 -40.06
C ASP A 189 -10.31 0.78 -41.27
N VAL A 190 -9.05 1.19 -41.21
CA VAL A 190 -8.45 2.12 -42.17
C VAL A 190 -7.20 1.53 -42.79
N MET A 191 -6.92 1.91 -44.04
CA MET A 191 -5.68 1.54 -44.72
C MET A 191 -4.72 2.72 -44.67
N ASP A 192 -3.59 2.56 -44.00
CA ASP A 192 -2.54 3.56 -43.82
C ASP A 192 -1.24 3.05 -44.46
N ASN A 193 -0.85 3.64 -45.60
CA ASN A 193 0.36 3.26 -46.34
C ASN A 193 0.51 1.75 -46.60
N GLY A 194 -0.59 1.06 -46.93
CA GLY A 194 -0.61 -0.38 -47.18
C GLY A 194 -0.64 -1.25 -45.90
N THR A 195 -0.76 -0.63 -44.72
CA THR A 195 -1.00 -1.29 -43.44
C THR A 195 -2.46 -1.10 -43.04
N GLN A 196 -3.19 -2.18 -42.81
CA GLN A 196 -4.54 -2.12 -42.29
C GLN A 196 -4.50 -1.87 -40.78
N VAL A 197 -5.16 -0.82 -40.31
CA VAL A 197 -5.28 -0.48 -38.88
C VAL A 197 -6.72 -0.65 -38.45
N ILE A 198 -6.94 -1.53 -37.48
CA ILE A 198 -8.27 -1.82 -36.94
C ILE A 198 -8.29 -1.43 -35.48
N GLY A 199 -9.27 -0.63 -35.07
CA GLY A 199 -9.47 -0.22 -33.68
C GLY A 199 -10.82 -0.66 -33.14
N TRP A 200 -10.81 -1.10 -31.89
CA TRP A 200 -11.99 -1.50 -31.14
C TRP A 200 -12.14 -0.62 -29.91
N TYR A 201 -13.38 -0.21 -29.64
CA TYR A 201 -13.73 0.34 -28.34
C TYR A 201 -13.87 -0.82 -27.35
N LEU A 202 -13.22 -0.66 -26.21
CA LEU A 202 -13.20 -1.58 -25.10
C LEU A 202 -14.13 -1.04 -24.00
N ASP A 203 -15.07 -1.87 -23.58
CA ASP A 203 -15.83 -1.72 -22.34
C ASP A 203 -15.80 -3.09 -21.67
N ALA A 204 -15.05 -3.20 -20.57
CA ALA A 204 -14.74 -4.47 -19.94
C ALA A 204 -14.72 -4.41 -18.41
N THR A 205 -15.30 -5.41 -17.76
CA THR A 205 -15.05 -5.72 -16.35
C THR A 205 -14.04 -6.86 -16.25
N ILE A 206 -12.92 -6.62 -15.57
CA ILE A 206 -11.78 -7.53 -15.46
C ILE A 206 -11.61 -7.92 -14.00
N ARG A 207 -11.36 -9.21 -13.75
CA ARG A 207 -11.17 -9.74 -12.39
C ARG A 207 -9.70 -10.04 -12.10
N GLN A 208 -9.13 -9.35 -11.12
CA GLN A 208 -7.71 -9.37 -10.77
C GLN A 208 -7.47 -9.40 -9.27
N GLU A 209 -6.35 -9.99 -8.85
CA GLU A 209 -5.97 -10.00 -7.44
C GLU A 209 -5.02 -8.83 -7.15
N PHE A 210 -5.39 -8.00 -6.17
CA PHE A 210 -4.62 -6.84 -5.72
C PHE A 210 -4.12 -7.02 -4.30
N ASP A 211 -3.01 -6.38 -3.96
CA ASP A 211 -2.43 -6.45 -2.62
C ASP A 211 -2.80 -5.24 -1.76
N TYR A 212 -3.78 -5.43 -0.88
CA TYR A 212 -4.25 -4.37 0.03
C TYR A 212 -3.56 -4.34 1.40
N ARG A 213 -2.48 -5.12 1.63
CA ARG A 213 -1.78 -5.12 2.93
C ARG A 213 -1.42 -3.71 3.42
N ARG A 214 -1.12 -2.80 2.48
CA ARG A 214 -0.68 -1.42 2.73
C ARG A 214 -1.79 -0.39 2.72
N TYR A 215 -3.05 -0.80 2.53
CA TYR A 215 -4.19 0.12 2.48
C TYR A 215 -4.24 1.04 3.72
N PRO A 216 -4.38 2.37 3.56
CA PRO A 216 -4.69 3.10 2.32
C PRO A 216 -3.47 3.66 1.56
N PHE A 217 -2.24 3.34 1.97
CA PHE A 217 -1.01 3.75 1.29
C PHE A 217 -0.61 2.79 0.17
N ASP A 218 -1.59 2.12 -0.43
CA ASP A 218 -1.38 1.11 -1.44
C ASP A 218 -1.15 1.72 -2.84
N ARG A 219 -0.33 1.01 -3.60
CA ARG A 219 -0.18 1.15 -5.04
C ARG A 219 -0.61 -0.16 -5.67
N GLN A 220 -1.33 -0.10 -6.76
CA GLN A 220 -1.81 -1.26 -7.48
C GLN A 220 -1.38 -1.17 -8.93
N ASP A 221 -0.97 -2.29 -9.48
CA ASP A 221 -0.73 -2.42 -10.91
C ASP A 221 -1.98 -3.02 -11.51
N PHE A 222 -2.73 -2.21 -12.26
CA PHE A 222 -3.74 -2.75 -13.15
C PHE A 222 -3.04 -3.25 -14.41
N TRP A 223 -3.45 -4.41 -14.92
CA TRP A 223 -2.90 -4.93 -16.17
C TRP A 223 -3.99 -5.32 -17.15
N LEU A 224 -3.74 -5.08 -18.43
CA LEU A 224 -4.56 -5.61 -19.50
C LEU A 224 -3.78 -6.74 -20.15
N ARG A 225 -4.19 -8.00 -19.87
CA ARG A 225 -3.66 -9.18 -20.53
C ARG A 225 -4.33 -9.34 -21.89
N ILE A 226 -3.54 -9.36 -22.96
CA ILE A 226 -4.06 -9.33 -24.34
C ILE A 226 -3.60 -10.56 -25.09
N TRP A 227 -4.56 -11.32 -25.60
CA TRP A 227 -4.32 -12.43 -26.53
C TRP A 227 -4.70 -12.04 -27.93
N HIS A 228 -3.98 -12.59 -28.91
CA HIS A 228 -4.46 -12.55 -30.28
C HIS A 228 -5.68 -13.48 -30.42
N ARG A 229 -6.62 -13.15 -31.32
CA ARG A 229 -7.81 -13.98 -31.55
C ARG A 229 -7.45 -15.42 -31.97
N ASP A 230 -6.44 -15.55 -32.82
CA ASP A 230 -5.82 -16.83 -33.19
C ASP A 230 -4.66 -17.19 -32.23
N PHE A 231 -4.89 -17.20 -30.91
CA PHE A 231 -3.83 -17.50 -29.92
C PHE A 231 -3.21 -18.90 -30.08
N ASN A 232 -3.95 -19.83 -30.71
CA ASN A 232 -3.53 -21.18 -31.02
C ASN A 232 -2.64 -21.27 -32.28
N ARG A 233 -2.58 -20.20 -33.07
CA ARG A 233 -1.59 -20.02 -34.12
C ARG A 233 -0.45 -19.22 -33.50
N ALA A 234 0.79 -19.52 -33.84
CA ALA A 234 1.97 -18.86 -33.26
C ALA A 234 2.08 -17.38 -33.71
N VAL A 235 1.13 -16.55 -33.31
CA VAL A 235 0.99 -15.13 -33.63
C VAL A 235 1.35 -14.34 -32.39
N ILE A 236 2.40 -13.54 -32.46
CA ILE A 236 2.92 -12.78 -31.33
C ILE A 236 2.37 -11.36 -31.39
N LEU A 237 1.71 -10.91 -30.33
CA LEU A 237 1.38 -9.50 -30.18
C LEU A 237 2.61 -8.71 -29.77
N VAL A 238 2.86 -7.59 -30.44
CA VAL A 238 3.96 -6.66 -30.11
C VAL A 238 3.42 -5.27 -29.82
N PRO A 239 4.05 -4.45 -28.96
CA PRO A 239 3.62 -3.07 -28.78
C PRO A 239 3.68 -2.28 -30.08
N ASP A 240 2.62 -1.54 -30.40
CA ASP A 240 2.64 -0.58 -31.51
C ASP A 240 3.31 0.73 -31.08
N PHE A 241 4.64 0.73 -30.96
CA PHE A 241 5.42 1.91 -30.56
C PHE A 241 5.17 3.12 -31.48
N SER A 242 4.80 2.89 -32.74
CA SER A 242 4.53 3.96 -33.72
C SER A 242 3.23 4.74 -33.43
N GLY A 243 2.31 4.13 -32.66
CA GLY A 243 1.06 4.75 -32.24
C GLY A 243 1.20 5.73 -31.08
N TYR A 244 2.39 5.90 -30.51
CA TYR A 244 2.65 6.75 -29.35
C TYR A 244 3.72 7.79 -29.63
N THR A 245 3.56 8.98 -29.04
CA THR A 245 4.58 10.06 -29.12
C THR A 245 5.84 9.72 -28.32
N THR A 246 5.67 9.02 -27.20
CA THR A 246 6.73 8.56 -26.30
C THR A 246 6.28 7.30 -25.58
N MET A 247 7.22 6.47 -25.18
CA MET A 247 7.00 5.26 -24.38
C MET A 247 7.80 5.29 -23.09
N ASP A 248 8.20 6.50 -22.66
CA ASP A 248 8.65 6.75 -21.30
C ASP A 248 7.51 6.39 -20.34
N PRO A 249 7.72 5.44 -19.40
CA PRO A 249 6.67 5.00 -18.49
C PRO A 249 6.03 6.14 -17.69
N LEU A 250 6.83 7.13 -17.29
CA LEU A 250 6.36 8.26 -16.49
C LEU A 250 5.60 9.30 -17.31
N ALA A 251 5.69 9.24 -18.64
CA ALA A 251 4.85 10.02 -19.54
C ALA A 251 3.44 9.44 -19.68
N LYS A 252 3.18 8.23 -19.14
CA LYS A 252 1.86 7.60 -19.03
C LYS A 252 1.16 7.45 -20.38
N ALA A 253 1.94 7.06 -21.40
CA ALA A 253 1.43 6.83 -22.74
C ALA A 253 0.32 5.76 -22.74
N GLY A 254 -0.74 5.97 -23.53
CA GLY A 254 -1.87 5.05 -23.55
C GLY A 254 -2.87 5.25 -22.40
N ILE A 255 -2.83 6.39 -21.71
CA ILE A 255 -3.88 6.86 -20.81
C ILE A 255 -4.41 8.21 -21.28
N ASP A 256 -5.72 8.41 -21.20
CA ASP A 256 -6.34 9.70 -21.42
C ASP A 256 -5.89 10.70 -20.34
N SER A 257 -5.45 11.89 -20.75
CA SER A 257 -5.05 12.98 -19.85
C SER A 257 -6.14 13.41 -18.85
N GLN A 258 -7.42 13.13 -19.15
CA GLN A 258 -8.58 13.42 -18.30
C GLN A 258 -9.20 12.15 -17.69
N ILE A 259 -8.41 11.09 -17.54
CA ILE A 259 -8.87 9.82 -16.97
C ILE A 259 -9.61 10.04 -15.65
N VAL A 260 -10.81 9.46 -15.56
CA VAL A 260 -11.58 9.40 -14.32
C VAL A 260 -11.15 8.15 -13.58
N SER A 261 -10.32 8.33 -12.55
CA SER A 261 -9.68 7.25 -11.79
C SER A 261 -10.18 7.14 -10.35
N ALA A 262 -11.28 7.83 -9.98
CA ALA A 262 -12.07 7.62 -8.75
C ALA A 262 -11.25 7.40 -7.45
N GLY A 263 -10.30 8.29 -7.15
CA GLY A 263 -9.44 8.20 -5.96
C GLY A 263 -8.12 7.46 -6.18
N TRP A 264 -7.73 7.25 -7.43
CA TRP A 264 -6.44 6.73 -7.85
C TRP A 264 -5.75 7.71 -8.80
N ASP A 265 -4.43 7.78 -8.75
CA ASP A 265 -3.59 8.59 -9.63
C ASP A 265 -2.67 7.66 -10.43
N PRO A 266 -2.72 7.68 -11.77
CA PRO A 266 -1.75 6.93 -12.57
C PRO A 266 -0.33 7.45 -12.34
N GLU A 267 0.61 6.56 -12.00
CA GLU A 267 2.03 6.88 -11.83
C GLU A 267 2.84 6.54 -13.08
N TYR A 268 2.54 5.42 -13.75
CA TYR A 268 3.23 4.99 -14.96
C TYR A 268 2.34 4.12 -15.88
N THR A 269 2.77 3.95 -17.13
CA THR A 269 2.27 2.90 -18.03
C THR A 269 3.41 2.14 -18.67
N ALA A 270 3.21 0.86 -18.99
CA ALA A 270 4.23 0.08 -19.68
C ALA A 270 3.64 -1.15 -20.39
N PHE A 271 4.16 -1.44 -21.58
CA PHE A 271 4.01 -2.77 -22.14
C PHE A 271 5.01 -3.72 -21.50
N SER A 272 4.62 -4.99 -21.40
CA SER A 272 5.48 -6.03 -20.83
C SER A 272 5.10 -7.40 -21.38
N TYR A 273 5.99 -8.36 -21.17
CA TYR A 273 5.73 -9.76 -21.46
C TYR A 273 5.79 -10.63 -20.22
N VAL A 274 4.83 -11.55 -20.14
CA VAL A 274 4.85 -12.66 -19.19
C VAL A 274 4.78 -13.96 -19.98
N THR A 275 5.59 -14.94 -19.59
CA THR A 275 5.51 -16.29 -20.14
C THR A 275 4.82 -17.21 -19.13
N HIS A 276 3.72 -17.84 -19.57
CA HIS A 276 2.98 -18.79 -18.73
C HIS A 276 3.32 -20.23 -19.13
N PRO A 277 3.76 -21.08 -18.18
CA PRO A 277 3.91 -22.50 -18.43
C PRO A 277 2.53 -23.17 -18.35
N TYR A 278 1.83 -23.24 -19.48
CA TYR A 278 0.57 -23.96 -19.56
C TYR A 278 0.80 -25.48 -19.50
N ASP A 279 0.02 -26.16 -18.68
CA ASP A 279 -0.04 -27.62 -18.59
C ASP A 279 -1.16 -28.21 -19.47
N SER A 280 -1.80 -27.37 -20.30
CA SER A 280 -2.93 -27.71 -21.15
C SER A 280 -2.71 -27.22 -22.58
N THR A 281 -3.17 -28.02 -23.53
CA THR A 281 -3.17 -27.64 -24.95
C THR A 281 -4.44 -26.90 -25.38
N PHE A 282 -5.34 -26.60 -24.42
CA PHE A 282 -6.69 -26.10 -24.68
C PHE A 282 -7.49 -27.00 -25.63
N GLY A 283 -7.11 -28.28 -25.75
CA GLY A 283 -7.72 -29.24 -26.68
C GLY A 283 -7.28 -29.12 -28.14
N TYR A 284 -6.29 -28.27 -28.45
CA TYR A 284 -5.77 -28.12 -29.81
C TYR A 284 -4.68 -29.16 -30.13
N PRO A 285 -4.80 -29.93 -31.21
CA PRO A 285 -3.75 -30.82 -31.68
C PRO A 285 -2.63 -30.03 -32.36
N GLY A 286 -1.42 -29.98 -31.77
CA GLY A 286 -0.23 -29.38 -32.38
C GLY A 286 0.75 -28.73 -31.39
N ALA A 287 1.99 -28.55 -31.84
CA ALA A 287 3.17 -28.14 -31.05
C ALA A 287 3.14 -26.73 -30.44
N VAL A 288 2.15 -25.88 -30.75
CA VAL A 288 2.08 -24.49 -30.25
C VAL A 288 1.83 -24.42 -28.74
N THR A 289 1.45 -25.55 -28.11
CA THR A 289 1.15 -25.66 -26.69
C THR A 289 2.24 -26.34 -25.85
N GLU A 290 3.32 -26.82 -26.48
CA GLU A 290 4.46 -27.44 -25.77
C GLU A 290 5.57 -26.41 -25.39
N GLY A 291 5.28 -25.11 -25.48
CA GLY A 291 6.25 -24.05 -25.16
C GLY A 291 5.63 -22.85 -24.45
N THR A 292 6.43 -22.19 -23.61
CA THR A 292 6.12 -20.92 -22.94
C THR A 292 5.88 -19.82 -23.98
N PHE A 293 4.63 -19.38 -24.15
CA PHE A 293 4.27 -18.30 -25.09
C PHE A 293 4.35 -16.94 -24.40
N PRO A 294 5.08 -15.95 -24.97
CA PRO A 294 5.10 -14.62 -24.40
C PRO A 294 3.77 -13.92 -24.69
N GLU A 295 3.08 -13.53 -23.64
CA GLU A 295 1.81 -12.83 -23.74
C GLU A 295 2.01 -11.35 -23.47
N LEU A 296 1.29 -10.52 -24.23
CA LEU A 296 1.40 -9.07 -24.14
C LEU A 296 0.52 -8.55 -23.01
N TYR A 297 1.11 -7.77 -22.14
CA TYR A 297 0.45 -7.06 -21.05
C TYR A 297 0.63 -5.55 -21.24
N PHE A 298 -0.42 -4.78 -20.98
CA PHE A 298 -0.34 -3.34 -20.82
C PHE A 298 -0.63 -2.99 -19.36
N ASN A 299 0.37 -2.48 -18.65
CA ASN A 299 0.30 -2.16 -17.23
C ASN A 299 0.03 -0.68 -17.02
N VAL A 300 -0.77 -0.40 -15.99
CA VAL A 300 -1.02 0.94 -15.45
C VAL A 300 -0.75 0.89 -13.96
N GLY A 301 0.31 1.56 -13.51
CA GLY A 301 0.56 1.73 -12.08
C GLY A 301 -0.32 2.82 -11.52
N LEU A 302 -1.04 2.53 -10.44
CA LEU A 302 -2.02 3.40 -9.81
C LEU A 302 -1.66 3.60 -8.34
N LYS A 303 -1.46 4.86 -7.94
CA LYS A 303 -1.31 5.25 -6.54
C LYS A 303 -2.65 5.70 -5.98
N ARG A 304 -3.01 5.24 -4.79
CA ARG A 304 -4.25 5.71 -4.14
C ARG A 304 -4.08 7.14 -3.62
N ASP A 305 -5.11 7.96 -3.81
CA ASP A 305 -5.29 9.14 -2.96
C ASP A 305 -5.70 8.67 -1.56
N PHE A 306 -4.70 8.48 -0.71
CA PHE A 306 -4.89 7.88 0.60
C PHE A 306 -5.69 8.78 1.56
N LEU A 307 -5.75 10.10 1.31
CA LEU A 307 -6.31 11.06 2.27
C LEU A 307 -7.79 10.80 2.53
N GLY A 308 -8.58 10.52 1.49
CA GLY A 308 -10.01 10.24 1.61
C GLY A 308 -10.28 9.06 2.57
N PRO A 309 -9.84 7.84 2.22
CA PRO A 309 -9.98 6.68 3.10
C PRO A 309 -9.36 6.86 4.49
N PHE A 310 -8.24 7.56 4.58
CA PHE A 310 -7.58 7.81 5.86
C PHE A 310 -8.46 8.66 6.78
N PHE A 311 -9.04 9.77 6.29
CA PHE A 311 -9.91 10.64 7.09
C PHE A 311 -11.23 9.96 7.49
N ASP A 312 -11.84 9.18 6.59
CA ASP A 312 -13.09 8.46 6.85
C ASP A 312 -13.02 7.52 8.05
N HIS A 313 -11.84 6.94 8.28
CA HIS A 313 -11.63 5.99 9.37
C HIS A 313 -10.92 6.59 10.59
N ILE A 314 -10.06 7.59 10.42
CA ILE A 314 -9.27 8.12 11.55
C ILE A 314 -10.10 8.99 12.50
N ILE A 315 -11.09 9.73 11.99
CA ILE A 315 -11.84 10.72 12.79
C ILE A 315 -12.58 10.04 13.95
N LEU A 316 -13.30 8.96 13.69
CA LEU A 316 -14.03 8.25 14.73
C LEU A 316 -13.09 7.52 15.69
N ASN A 317 -12.04 6.89 15.18
CA ASN A 317 -11.05 6.23 16.02
C ASN A 317 -10.32 7.21 16.95
N LEU A 318 -10.01 8.42 16.46
CA LEU A 318 -9.45 9.50 17.27
C LEU A 318 -10.45 9.97 18.33
N ALA A 319 -11.73 10.14 17.97
CA ALA A 319 -12.76 10.49 18.95
C ALA A 319 -12.87 9.44 20.06
N VAL A 320 -12.85 8.15 19.72
CA VAL A 320 -12.81 7.05 20.71
C VAL A 320 -11.55 7.12 21.56
N ALA A 321 -10.38 7.35 20.97
CA ALA A 321 -9.12 7.48 21.71
C ALA A 321 -9.17 8.63 22.73
N VAL A 322 -9.75 9.78 22.37
CA VAL A 322 -9.88 10.93 23.27
C VAL A 322 -10.92 10.67 24.37
N LEU A 323 -12.08 10.11 24.03
CA LEU A 323 -13.11 9.76 25.02
C LEU A 323 -12.59 8.73 26.03
N LEU A 324 -11.87 7.71 25.56
CA LEU A 324 -11.25 6.70 26.41
C LEU A 324 -10.19 7.30 27.34
N PHE A 325 -9.40 8.26 26.84
CA PHE A 325 -8.47 9.02 27.66
C PHE A 325 -9.19 9.81 28.77
N PHE A 326 -10.32 10.46 28.46
CA PHE A 326 -11.11 11.15 29.49
C PHE A 326 -11.68 10.19 30.53
N ILE A 327 -12.18 9.02 30.12
CA ILE A 327 -12.62 7.97 31.06
C ILE A 327 -11.47 7.59 32.00
N LEU A 328 -10.26 7.43 31.47
CA LEU A 328 -9.08 7.09 32.27
C LEU A 328 -8.68 8.20 33.24
N ILE A 329 -8.75 9.48 32.84
CA ILE A 329 -8.50 10.63 33.74
C ILE A 329 -9.51 10.67 34.89
N LEU A 330 -10.78 10.41 34.59
CA LEU A 330 -11.86 10.41 35.60
C LEU A 330 -11.79 9.20 36.54
N THR A 331 -11.01 8.17 36.18
CA THR A 331 -10.79 6.99 37.00
C THR A 331 -9.74 7.31 38.08
N THR A 332 -10.16 7.32 39.35
CA THR A 332 -9.32 7.71 40.49
C THR A 332 -9.61 6.87 41.73
N ASN A 333 -8.61 6.73 42.60
CA ASN A 333 -8.73 6.05 43.91
C ASN A 333 -9.07 7.01 45.05
N ASP A 334 -9.33 8.28 44.75
CA ASP A 334 -9.61 9.31 45.74
C ASP A 334 -11.12 9.39 46.03
N GLU A 335 -11.52 9.12 47.28
CA GLU A 335 -12.92 9.10 47.69
C GLU A 335 -13.68 10.42 47.42
N ASP A 336 -13.02 11.57 47.55
CA ASP A 336 -13.65 12.87 47.33
C ASP A 336 -13.87 13.12 45.83
N LEU A 337 -12.89 12.75 45.00
CA LEU A 337 -12.99 12.87 43.55
C LEU A 337 -13.95 11.82 42.97
N GLN A 338 -13.99 10.61 43.52
CA GLN A 338 -14.94 9.57 43.12
C GLN A 338 -16.37 10.05 43.33
N LYS A 339 -16.69 10.64 44.49
CA LYS A 339 -18.01 11.22 44.77
C LYS A 339 -18.34 12.39 43.85
N ARG A 340 -17.39 13.30 43.60
CA ARG A 340 -17.60 14.48 42.74
C ARG A 340 -17.83 14.12 41.28
N PHE A 341 -17.11 13.13 40.76
CA PHE A 341 -17.20 12.72 39.36
C PHE A 341 -18.18 11.56 39.12
N GLY A 342 -18.78 11.01 40.18
CA GLY A 342 -19.68 9.85 40.07
C GLY A 342 -18.97 8.60 39.55
N PHE A 343 -17.69 8.43 39.88
CA PHE A 343 -16.89 7.30 39.41
C PHE A 343 -17.49 5.97 39.89
N SER A 344 -17.64 5.02 38.97
CA SER A 344 -17.95 3.63 39.29
C SER A 344 -17.25 2.70 38.30
N ALA A 345 -16.69 1.58 38.78
CA ALA A 345 -16.05 0.60 37.91
C ALA A 345 -17.02 -0.01 36.88
N SER A 346 -18.29 -0.19 37.27
CA SER A 346 -19.37 -0.59 36.37
C SER A 346 -19.66 0.47 35.30
N GLY A 347 -19.56 1.76 35.65
CA GLY A 347 -19.67 2.88 34.71
C GLY A 347 -18.54 2.86 33.67
N VAL A 348 -17.29 2.66 34.11
CA VAL A 348 -16.13 2.51 33.21
C VAL A 348 -16.30 1.31 32.28
N ALA A 349 -16.71 0.15 32.81
CA ALA A 349 -16.95 -1.05 32.01
C ALA A 349 -18.07 -0.84 30.99
N THR A 350 -19.16 -0.18 31.38
CA THR A 350 -20.28 0.16 30.48
C THR A 350 -19.82 1.09 29.36
N ALA A 351 -19.11 2.18 29.70
CA ALA A 351 -18.60 3.13 28.72
C ALA A 351 -17.58 2.49 27.76
N SER A 352 -16.67 1.68 28.30
CA SER A 352 -15.68 0.92 27.53
C SER A 352 -16.34 -0.08 26.58
N SER A 353 -17.41 -0.76 27.01
CA SER A 353 -18.18 -1.69 26.17
C SER A 353 -18.85 -0.97 25.00
N GLY A 354 -19.43 0.21 25.24
CA GLY A 354 -20.03 1.04 24.18
C GLY A 354 -19.00 1.52 23.15
N LEU A 355 -17.83 1.98 23.61
CA LEU A 355 -16.72 2.37 22.73
C LEU A 355 -16.17 1.18 21.94
N LEU A 356 -16.03 0.00 22.57
CA LEU A 356 -15.57 -1.22 21.91
C LEU A 356 -16.50 -1.61 20.76
N PHE A 357 -17.81 -1.58 21.00
CA PHE A 357 -18.80 -1.85 19.97
C PHE A 357 -18.69 -0.88 18.79
N ALA A 358 -18.53 0.43 19.05
CA ALA A 358 -18.35 1.42 17.99
C ALA A 358 -17.10 1.15 17.13
N VAL A 359 -15.97 0.79 17.75
CA VAL A 359 -14.73 0.45 17.04
C VAL A 359 -14.89 -0.86 16.25
N ILE A 360 -15.59 -1.86 16.78
CA ILE A 360 -15.89 -3.11 16.05
C ILE A 360 -16.74 -2.84 14.81
N LEU A 361 -17.79 -2.02 14.92
CA LEU A 361 -18.60 -1.66 13.75
C LEU A 361 -17.76 -0.98 12.67
N LYS A 362 -16.86 -0.07 13.05
CA LYS A 362 -15.96 0.60 12.09
C LYS A 362 -14.93 -0.34 11.47
N HIS A 363 -14.39 -1.27 12.25
CA HIS A 363 -13.47 -2.28 11.70
C HIS A 363 -14.19 -3.18 10.67
N ASN A 364 -15.43 -3.59 10.92
CA ASN A 364 -16.22 -4.34 9.95
C ASN A 364 -16.45 -3.57 8.64
N GLN A 365 -16.61 -2.24 8.72
CA GLN A 365 -16.72 -1.39 7.52
C GLN A 365 -15.43 -1.37 6.68
N ILE A 366 -14.25 -1.37 7.31
CA ILE A 366 -12.97 -1.49 6.60
C ILE A 366 -12.93 -2.84 5.86
N ARG A 367 -13.31 -3.93 6.54
CA ARG A 367 -13.34 -5.28 5.96
C ARG A 367 -14.29 -5.41 4.77
N SER A 368 -15.44 -4.75 4.81
CA SER A 368 -16.38 -4.78 3.68
C SER A 368 -15.88 -4.06 2.44
N VAL A 369 -15.04 -3.03 2.60
CA VAL A 369 -14.47 -2.27 1.47
C VAL A 369 -13.30 -3.02 0.85
N VAL A 370 -12.40 -3.54 1.69
CA VAL A 370 -11.14 -4.12 1.20
C VAL A 370 -11.29 -5.57 0.75
N GLY A 371 -12.32 -6.30 1.23
CA GLY A 371 -12.62 -7.68 0.78
C GLY A 371 -11.50 -8.72 1.00
N SER A 372 -10.37 -8.32 1.59
CA SER A 372 -9.17 -9.14 1.71
C SER A 372 -9.23 -10.05 2.94
N GLN A 373 -8.70 -11.27 2.78
CA GLN A 373 -8.51 -12.20 3.89
C GLN A 373 -7.30 -11.85 4.78
N ARG A 374 -6.41 -10.96 4.33
CA ARG A 374 -5.21 -10.55 5.09
C ARG A 374 -5.50 -9.36 6.00
N ILE A 375 -4.67 -9.13 7.02
CA ILE A 375 -4.74 -7.92 7.84
C ILE A 375 -4.21 -6.75 7.02
N VAL A 376 -4.94 -5.63 7.03
CA VAL A 376 -4.56 -4.42 6.30
C VAL A 376 -4.10 -3.34 7.28
N TYR A 377 -3.21 -2.45 6.83
CA TYR A 377 -2.59 -1.46 7.72
C TYR A 377 -3.62 -0.60 8.47
N LEU A 378 -4.71 -0.18 7.83
CA LEU A 378 -5.73 0.65 8.48
C LEU A 378 -6.42 -0.03 9.68
N GLU A 379 -6.37 -1.36 9.78
CA GLU A 379 -6.92 -2.13 10.91
C GLU A 379 -6.05 -2.08 12.16
N VAL A 380 -4.79 -1.66 12.03
CA VAL A 380 -3.89 -1.48 13.17
C VAL A 380 -4.48 -0.51 14.20
N LEU A 381 -5.13 0.56 13.75
CA LEU A 381 -5.71 1.56 14.64
C LEU A 381 -6.89 1.01 15.48
N PRO A 382 -7.95 0.41 14.91
CA PRO A 382 -9.00 -0.21 15.70
C PRO A 382 -8.48 -1.37 16.57
N VAL A 383 -7.52 -2.16 16.09
CA VAL A 383 -6.89 -3.23 16.90
C VAL A 383 -6.14 -2.67 18.11
N ALA A 384 -5.37 -1.60 17.94
CA ALA A 384 -4.71 -0.91 19.05
C ALA A 384 -5.74 -0.34 20.03
N LEU A 385 -6.85 0.21 19.54
CA LEU A 385 -7.95 0.68 20.40
C LEU A 385 -8.62 -0.45 21.19
N TYR A 386 -8.76 -1.66 20.64
CA TYR A 386 -9.27 -2.81 21.41
C TYR A 386 -8.40 -3.08 22.64
N VAL A 387 -7.08 -3.07 22.46
CA VAL A 387 -6.12 -3.25 23.55
C VAL A 387 -6.25 -2.11 24.57
N MET A 388 -6.28 -0.85 24.10
CA MET A 388 -6.42 0.30 25.00
C MET A 388 -7.73 0.29 25.78
N ILE A 389 -8.86 -0.04 25.14
CA ILE A 389 -10.17 -0.11 25.79
C ILE A 389 -10.15 -1.18 26.88
N LEU A 390 -9.58 -2.36 26.59
CA LEU A 390 -9.46 -3.44 27.56
C LEU A 390 -8.56 -3.02 28.74
N LEU A 391 -7.41 -2.37 28.47
CA LEU A 391 -6.52 -1.87 29.52
C LEU A 391 -7.21 -0.85 30.42
N VAL A 392 -8.00 0.08 29.87
CA VAL A 392 -8.74 1.08 30.65
C VAL A 392 -9.87 0.45 31.47
N ALA A 393 -10.60 -0.51 30.90
CA ALA A 393 -11.62 -1.27 31.62
C ALA A 393 -11.02 -2.06 32.80
N ILE A 394 -9.93 -2.80 32.55
CA ILE A 394 -9.19 -3.54 33.58
C ILE A 394 -8.68 -2.57 34.65
N ASN A 395 -8.15 -1.40 34.26
CA ASN A 395 -7.69 -0.39 35.20
C ASN A 395 -8.82 0.08 36.13
N GLY A 396 -10.00 0.40 35.59
CA GLY A 396 -11.16 0.79 36.39
C GLY A 396 -11.63 -0.30 37.37
N ILE A 397 -11.60 -1.57 36.95
CA ILE A 397 -11.95 -2.71 37.81
C ILE A 397 -10.93 -2.90 38.92
N LEU A 398 -9.63 -2.86 38.61
CA LEU A 398 -8.56 -3.05 39.58
C LEU A 398 -8.55 -1.96 40.66
N ILE A 399 -8.95 -0.74 40.29
CA ILE A 399 -9.12 0.37 41.22
C ILE A 399 -10.26 0.15 42.23
N ALA A 400 -11.34 -0.51 41.81
CA ALA A 400 -12.43 -0.90 42.70
C ALA A 400 -12.19 -2.23 43.43
N SER A 401 -11.09 -2.92 43.10
CA SER A 401 -10.74 -4.23 43.64
C SER A 401 -9.92 -4.10 44.93
N PRO A 402 -9.96 -5.07 45.85
CA PRO A 402 -9.06 -5.11 47.01
C PRO A 402 -7.58 -5.34 46.64
N PHE A 403 -7.26 -5.70 45.39
CA PHE A 403 -5.90 -5.97 44.95
C PHE A 403 -5.08 -4.69 44.77
N LYS A 404 -4.07 -4.51 45.63
CA LYS A 404 -3.17 -3.35 45.59
C LYS A 404 -2.03 -3.57 44.60
N ILE A 405 -2.16 -3.00 43.40
CA ILE A 405 -1.10 -3.03 42.38
C ILE A 405 -0.30 -1.72 42.46
N PRO A 406 1.01 -1.75 42.77
CA PRO A 406 1.81 -0.54 42.97
C PRO A 406 1.80 0.43 41.79
N PHE A 407 1.71 -0.09 40.56
CA PHE A 407 1.68 0.72 39.34
C PHE A 407 0.36 1.51 39.18
N ILE A 408 -0.77 0.92 39.56
CA ILE A 408 -2.10 1.52 39.41
C ILE A 408 -2.40 2.46 40.60
N GLU A 409 -2.02 2.06 41.81
CA GLU A 409 -2.21 2.88 43.01
C GLU A 409 -1.26 4.09 43.07
N TYR A 410 -0.18 4.09 42.29
CA TYR A 410 0.80 5.17 42.30
C TYR A 410 0.13 6.52 42.01
N ARG A 411 0.16 7.39 43.02
CA ARG A 411 -0.42 8.74 43.00
C ARG A 411 -1.83 8.78 42.38
N LYS A 412 -2.71 7.89 42.82
CA LYS A 412 -4.14 7.91 42.44
C LYS A 412 -4.31 7.73 40.92
N ASN A 413 -3.78 6.65 40.35
CA ASN A 413 -3.96 6.27 38.94
C ASN A 413 -3.23 7.16 37.91
N ILE A 414 -2.18 7.90 38.30
CA ILE A 414 -1.54 8.81 37.35
C ILE A 414 -0.70 8.09 36.29
N LEU A 415 -0.05 6.96 36.62
CA LEU A 415 0.84 6.28 35.67
C LEU A 415 0.06 5.76 34.45
N PRO A 416 -1.08 5.07 34.59
CA PRO A 416 -1.91 4.69 33.44
C PRO A 416 -2.29 5.90 32.56
N VAL A 417 -2.68 7.03 33.17
CA VAL A 417 -3.02 8.27 32.44
C VAL A 417 -1.81 8.78 31.63
N LEU A 418 -0.63 8.82 32.24
CA LEU A 418 0.60 9.31 31.58
C LEU A 418 1.09 8.36 30.49
N CYS A 419 0.90 7.06 30.65
CA CYS A 419 1.31 6.05 29.67
C CYS A 419 0.36 5.92 28.49
N TYR A 420 -0.88 6.43 28.58
CA TYR A 420 -1.93 6.23 27.59
C TYR A 420 -1.50 6.61 26.15
N TRP A 421 -1.14 7.87 25.93
CA TRP A 421 -0.77 8.37 24.60
C TRP A 421 0.56 7.80 24.09
N PRO A 422 1.64 7.75 24.90
CA PRO A 422 2.88 7.11 24.46
C PRO A 422 2.67 5.65 24.08
N LEU A 423 1.86 4.89 24.82
CA LEU A 423 1.59 3.49 24.53
C LEU A 423 0.83 3.31 23.21
N LEU A 424 -0.29 4.04 23.03
CA LEU A 424 -1.08 3.99 21.80
C LEU A 424 -0.22 4.36 20.58
N LEU A 425 0.51 5.48 20.64
CA LEU A 425 1.36 5.94 19.53
C LEU A 425 2.53 5.00 19.27
N SER A 426 3.10 4.37 20.32
CA SER A 426 4.16 3.36 20.14
C SER A 426 3.64 2.10 19.46
N MET A 427 2.42 1.63 19.79
CA MET A 427 1.78 0.51 19.11
C MET A 427 1.58 0.82 17.62
N LEU A 428 1.06 2.02 17.30
CA LEU A 428 0.88 2.46 15.91
C LEU A 428 2.21 2.55 15.18
N LEU A 429 3.22 3.20 15.76
CA LEU A 429 4.54 3.34 15.14
C LEU A 429 5.22 1.98 14.91
N ALA A 430 5.18 1.09 15.90
CA ALA A 430 5.76 -0.25 15.78
C ALA A 430 5.08 -1.06 14.67
N ALA A 431 3.76 -1.03 14.58
CA ALA A 431 3.02 -1.70 13.52
C ALA A 431 3.27 -1.09 12.13
N THR A 432 3.39 0.24 12.03
CA THR A 432 3.79 0.92 10.77
C THR A 432 5.16 0.44 10.32
N ILE A 433 6.14 0.39 11.22
CA ILE A 433 7.48 -0.08 10.87
C ILE A 433 7.45 -1.56 10.44
N LEU A 434 6.73 -2.40 11.18
CA LEU A 434 6.62 -3.83 10.91
C LEU A 434 5.95 -4.14 9.56
N ILE A 435 4.95 -3.36 9.14
CA ILE A 435 4.19 -3.64 7.90
C ILE A 435 4.90 -3.09 6.66
N PHE A 436 5.60 -1.96 6.78
CA PHE A 436 6.19 -1.29 5.62
C PHE A 436 7.68 -1.58 5.43
N TYR A 437 8.42 -1.94 6.48
CA TYR A 437 9.89 -2.02 6.44
C TYR A 437 10.49 -3.33 6.96
N ILE A 438 9.68 -4.25 7.48
CA ILE A 438 10.08 -5.60 7.92
C ILE A 438 9.26 -6.60 7.13
#